data_AF-C4WUC5-F1
#
_entry.id   AF-C4WUC5-F1
#
_cell.length_a   1.000
_cell.length_b   1.000
_cell.length_c   1.000
_cell.angle_alpha   90.00
_cell.angle_beta   90.00
_cell.angle_gamma   90.00
#
_symmetry.space_group_name_H-M   'P 1'
#
loop_
_entity.id
_entity.type
_entity.pdbx_description
1 polymer ?
#
loop_
_entity_poly.entity_id
_entity_poly.type
_entity_poly.pdbx_seq_one_letter_code
_entity_poly.pdbx_strand_id
1 'polypeptide(L)'
;MTDFFNNNSDSFDLGSSSGTGTTDKLKADEIQKVIMMEQQKAQLNAQIQEISEMCWEKCVDKPSAKLGTKTEACLSNCVKRFFDSSVIIAHRFNQLIQRSNTG
;
A
#
# COMPACT_ATOMS: atom_id res chain seq x y z
N MET A 1 -6.56 -15.66 -11.72
CA MET A 1 -6.05 -15.25 -10.40
C MET A 1 -4.60 -15.72 -10.32
N THR A 2 -3.79 -15.20 -11.22
CA THR A 2 -2.43 -15.67 -11.50
C THR A 2 -1.50 -14.48 -11.27
N ASP A 3 -0.67 -14.64 -10.25
CA ASP A 3 0.71 -14.18 -10.14
C ASP A 3 0.99 -12.68 -10.17
N PHE A 4 0.68 -12.01 -9.06
CA PHE A 4 1.36 -10.78 -8.65
C PHE A 4 2.75 -11.03 -8.03
N PHE A 5 3.18 -12.28 -7.87
CA PHE A 5 4.45 -12.66 -7.22
C PHE A 5 5.55 -13.13 -8.18
N ASN A 6 5.34 -13.10 -9.50
CA ASN A 6 6.39 -13.55 -10.43
C ASN A 6 7.29 -12.39 -10.88
N ASN A 7 8.18 -11.97 -9.98
CA ASN A 7 9.48 -11.43 -10.39
C ASN A 7 10.56 -12.05 -9.52
N ASN A 8 11.21 -13.04 -10.11
CA ASN A 8 12.37 -13.72 -9.60
C ASN A 8 13.60 -12.84 -9.83
N SER A 9 14.03 -12.14 -8.78
CA SER A 9 15.45 -11.84 -8.53
C SER A 9 15.67 -11.55 -7.04
N ASP A 10 15.22 -12.44 -6.17
CA ASP A 10 15.70 -12.47 -4.78
C ASP A 10 17.06 -13.18 -4.76
N SER A 11 18.13 -12.41 -4.98
CA SER A 11 19.49 -12.83 -4.64
C SER A 11 20.14 -11.74 -3.78
N PHE A 12 19.76 -11.73 -2.50
CA PHE A 12 20.46 -11.00 -1.45
C PHE A 12 21.54 -11.91 -0.87
N ASP A 13 22.60 -12.15 -1.63
CA ASP A 13 23.77 -12.87 -1.13
C ASP A 13 24.70 -11.88 -0.41
N LEU A 14 24.60 -11.83 0.92
CA LEU A 14 25.49 -11.07 1.78
C LEU A 14 26.83 -11.83 1.94
N GLY A 15 27.51 -12.07 0.82
CA GLY A 15 28.84 -12.66 0.76
C GLY A 15 29.90 -11.61 1.06
N SER A 16 30.30 -11.53 2.34
CA SER A 16 31.41 -10.69 2.81
C SER A 16 32.71 -11.08 2.11
N SER A 17 33.23 -10.22 1.22
CA SER A 17 34.64 -10.26 0.82
C SER A 17 35.22 -8.85 0.71
N SER A 18 36.32 -8.67 1.43
CA SER A 18 37.07 -7.44 1.62
C SER A 18 37.51 -6.78 0.31
N GLY A 19 37.28 -5.47 0.18
CA GLY A 19 38.08 -4.61 -0.70
C GLY A 19 37.32 -3.44 -1.34
N THR A 20 37.84 -2.22 -1.10
CA THR A 20 37.59 -0.93 -1.79
C THR A 20 36.36 -0.11 -1.37
N GLY A 21 36.60 0.83 -0.43
CA GLY A 21 35.62 1.78 0.16
C GLY A 21 34.99 2.83 -0.78
N THR A 22 35.10 2.67 -2.10
CA THR A 22 34.30 3.41 -3.09
C THR A 22 33.07 2.61 -3.55
N THR A 23 33.16 1.28 -3.55
CA THR A 23 32.04 0.39 -3.88
C THR A 23 30.98 0.36 -2.79
N ASP A 24 31.37 0.57 -1.53
CA ASP A 24 30.46 0.59 -0.37
C ASP A 24 29.49 1.77 -0.40
N LYS A 25 29.90 2.94 -0.89
CA LYS A 25 29.01 4.12 -1.01
C LYS A 25 27.97 3.95 -2.12
N LEU A 26 28.38 3.45 -3.29
CA LEU A 26 27.46 3.16 -4.39
C LEU A 26 26.43 2.09 -4.00
N LYS A 27 26.86 1.07 -3.24
CA LYS A 27 25.98 0.06 -2.66
C LYS A 27 25.04 0.63 -1.59
N ALA A 28 25.51 1.53 -0.73
CA ALA A 28 24.69 2.17 0.28
C ALA A 28 23.55 3.01 -0.33
N ASP A 29 23.84 3.77 -1.40
CA ASP A 29 22.84 4.56 -2.10
C ASP A 29 21.79 3.68 -2.82
N GLU A 30 22.22 2.54 -3.37
CA GLU A 30 21.33 1.55 -4.00
C GLU A 30 20.42 0.87 -2.96
N ILE A 31 21.00 0.43 -1.84
CA ILE A 31 20.24 -0.16 -0.72
C ILE A 31 19.22 0.85 -0.19
N GLN A 32 19.60 2.12 -0.04
CA GLN A 32 18.68 3.16 0.42
C GLN A 32 17.49 3.36 -0.52
N LYS A 33 17.70 3.29 -1.84
CA LYS A 33 16.61 3.33 -2.83
C LYS A 33 15.68 2.13 -2.71
N VAL A 34 16.25 0.93 -2.55
CA VAL A 34 15.46 -0.30 -2.37
C VAL A 34 14.62 -0.22 -1.09
N ILE A 35 15.19 0.24 0.02
CA ILE A 35 14.47 0.42 1.28
C ILE A 35 13.30 1.40 1.12
N MET A 36 13.51 2.54 0.45
CA MET A 36 12.45 3.52 0.22
C MET A 36 11.30 2.93 -0.61
N MET A 37 11.61 2.17 -1.67
CA MET A 37 10.59 1.53 -2.51
C MET A 37 9.82 0.45 -1.74
N GLU A 38 10.51 -0.40 -1.00
CA GLU A 38 9.87 -1.45 -0.19
C GLU A 38 9.02 -0.84 0.93
N GLN A 39 9.43 0.28 1.52
CA GLN A 39 8.64 0.98 2.52
C GLN A 39 7.33 1.53 1.93
N GLN A 40 7.36 2.13 0.74
CA GLN A 40 6.15 2.60 0.04
C GLN A 40 5.20 1.45 -0.28
N LYS A 41 5.75 0.32 -0.75
CA LYS A 41 4.98 -0.90 -1.04
C LYS A 41 4.34 -1.46 0.23
N ALA A 42 5.07 -1.51 1.34
CA ALA A 42 4.55 -1.97 2.63
C ALA A 42 3.40 -1.08 3.12
N GLN A 43 3.53 0.25 2.98
CA GLN A 43 2.47 1.20 3.34
C GLN A 43 1.21 1.00 2.49
N LEU A 44 1.37 0.86 1.16
CA LEU A 44 0.23 0.59 0.27
C LEU A 44 -0.44 -0.73 0.61
N ASN A 45 0.34 -1.78 0.87
CA ASN A 45 -0.18 -3.09 1.26
C ASN A 45 -0.98 -3.02 2.57
N ALA A 46 -0.50 -2.25 3.56
CA ALA A 46 -1.22 -2.05 4.81
C ALA A 46 -2.58 -1.35 4.57
N GLN A 47 -2.62 -0.32 3.72
CA GLN A 47 -3.87 0.34 3.34
C GLN A 47 -4.83 -0.61 2.61
N ILE A 48 -4.31 -1.43 1.70
CA ILE A 48 -5.12 -2.44 1.00
C ILE A 48 -5.73 -3.44 1.99
N GLN A 49 -4.95 -3.90 2.98
CA GLN A 49 -5.44 -4.81 4.02
C GLN A 49 -6.55 -4.16 4.85
N GLU A 50 -6.36 -2.93 5.32
CA GLU A 50 -7.35 -2.18 6.08
C GLU A 50 -8.68 -2.00 5.31
N ILE A 51 -8.61 -1.59 4.05
CA ILE A 51 -9.79 -1.43 3.19
C ILE A 51 -10.45 -2.78 2.93
N SER A 52 -9.67 -3.83 2.74
CA SER A 52 -10.18 -5.18 2.49
C SER A 52 -10.96 -5.70 3.69
N GLU A 53 -10.41 -5.56 4.90
CA GLU A 53 -11.06 -5.99 6.14
C GLU A 53 -12.38 -5.24 6.37
N MET A 54 -12.34 -3.90 6.25
CA MET A 54 -13.53 -3.07 6.41
C MET A 54 -14.62 -3.40 5.37
N CYS A 55 -14.27 -3.57 4.10
CA CYS A 55 -15.24 -3.90 3.07
C CYS A 55 -15.73 -5.35 3.18
N TRP A 56 -14.90 -6.25 3.70
CA TRP A 56 -15.29 -7.62 4.01
C TRP A 56 -16.39 -7.63 5.07
N GLU A 57 -16.18 -6.97 6.21
CA GLU A 57 -17.17 -6.89 7.29
C GLU A 57 -18.50 -6.26 6.84
N LYS A 58 -18.44 -5.26 5.95
CA LYS A 58 -19.64 -4.56 5.47
C LYS A 58 -20.44 -5.32 4.43
N CYS A 59 -19.77 -6.09 3.57
CA CYS A 59 -20.38 -6.65 2.36
C CYS A 59 -20.52 -8.17 2.35
N VAL A 60 -19.75 -8.89 3.18
CA VAL A 60 -19.69 -10.36 3.16
C VAL A 60 -20.26 -10.93 4.45
N ASP A 61 -21.52 -11.36 4.38
CA ASP A 61 -22.21 -12.04 5.50
C ASP A 61 -21.81 -13.52 5.60
N LYS A 62 -21.89 -14.24 4.47
CA LYS A 62 -21.54 -15.68 4.40
C LYS A 62 -20.48 -15.92 3.34
N PRO A 63 -19.31 -16.47 3.70
CA PRO A 63 -18.30 -16.87 2.73
C PRO A 63 -18.87 -17.95 1.79
N SER A 64 -18.59 -17.81 0.50
CA SER A 64 -18.98 -18.77 -0.54
C SER A 64 -17.86 -18.90 -1.56
N ALA A 65 -17.82 -20.01 -2.29
CA ALA A 65 -16.83 -20.25 -3.35
C ALA A 65 -16.93 -19.24 -4.51
N LYS A 66 -18.08 -18.57 -4.65
CA LYS A 66 -18.31 -17.49 -5.62
C LYS A 66 -19.00 -16.32 -4.94
N LEU A 67 -18.59 -15.12 -5.31
CA LEU A 67 -19.30 -13.91 -4.91
C LEU A 67 -20.62 -13.84 -5.68
N GLY A 68 -21.70 -13.54 -4.97
CA GLY A 68 -22.97 -13.22 -5.62
C GLY A 68 -22.94 -11.79 -6.17
N THR A 69 -23.71 -11.49 -7.21
CA THR A 69 -23.75 -10.18 -7.86
C THR A 69 -23.98 -9.02 -6.89
N LYS A 70 -24.79 -9.23 -5.84
CA LYS A 70 -25.02 -8.21 -4.80
C LYS A 70 -23.76 -7.93 -3.96
N THR A 71 -23.02 -8.98 -3.61
CA THR A 71 -21.77 -8.87 -2.84
C THR A 71 -20.68 -8.21 -3.68
N GLU A 72 -20.55 -8.59 -4.96
CA GLU A 72 -19.60 -7.95 -5.89
C GLU A 72 -19.90 -6.45 -6.05
N ALA A 73 -21.16 -6.09 -6.26
CA ALA A 73 -21.59 -4.70 -6.34
C ALA A 73 -21.34 -3.94 -5.02
N CYS A 74 -21.58 -4.58 -3.87
CA CYS A 74 -21.29 -3.98 -2.57
C CYS A 74 -19.81 -3.69 -2.39
N LEU A 75 -18.93 -4.67 -2.67
CA LEU A 75 -17.48 -4.52 -2.54
C LEU A 75 -16.94 -3.39 -3.43
N SER A 76 -17.38 -3.35 -4.70
CA SER A 76 -16.99 -2.28 -5.64
C SER A 76 -17.41 -0.89 -5.13
N ASN A 77 -18.64 -0.76 -4.63
CA ASN A 77 -19.10 0.49 -4.05
C ASN A 77 -18.38 0.84 -2.75
N CYS A 78 -18.11 -0.14 -1.89
CA CYS A 78 -17.42 0.07 -0.62
C CYS A 78 -16.04 0.70 -0.82
N VAL A 79 -15.22 0.09 -1.68
CA VAL A 79 -13.87 0.59 -1.98
C VAL A 79 -13.94 1.99 -2.62
N LYS A 80 -14.85 2.20 -3.58
CA LYS A 80 -15.04 3.51 -4.21
C LYS A 80 -15.43 4.59 -3.19
N ARG A 81 -16.40 4.29 -2.32
CA ARG A 81 -16.86 5.21 -1.27
C ARG A 81 -15.79 5.51 -0.24
N PHE A 82 -14.94 4.54 0.10
CA PHE A 82 -13.78 4.79 0.96
C PHE A 82 -12.89 5.89 0.35
N PHE A 83 -12.41 5.70 -0.88
CA PHE A 83 -11.55 6.70 -1.52
C PHE A 83 -12.22 8.07 -1.67
N ASP A 84 -13.49 8.11 -2.10
CA ASP A 84 -14.23 9.37 -2.22
C ASP A 84 -14.32 10.11 -0.88
N SER A 85 -14.62 9.38 0.20
CA SER A 85 -14.71 9.96 1.54
C SER A 85 -13.36 10.44 2.07
N SER A 86 -12.29 9.65 1.87
CA SER A 86 -10.94 9.98 2.33
C SER A 86 -10.42 11.25 1.68
N VAL A 87 -10.66 11.45 0.38
CA VAL A 87 -10.29 12.69 -0.33
C VAL A 87 -11.04 13.89 0.23
N ILE A 88 -12.35 13.77 0.46
CA ILE A 88 -13.17 14.85 1.00
C ILE A 88 -12.69 15.24 2.41
N ILE A 89 -12.45 14.24 3.27
CA ILE A 89 -11.97 14.46 4.63
C ILE A 89 -10.60 15.17 4.62
N ALA A 90 -9.65 14.67 3.83
CA ALA A 90 -8.32 15.27 3.71
C ALA A 90 -8.39 16.72 3.21
N HIS A 91 -9.19 16.99 2.19
CA HIS A 91 -9.39 18.33 1.66
C HIS A 91 -9.99 19.27 2.71
N ARG A 92 -11.02 18.82 3.45
CA ARG A 92 -11.62 19.63 4.53
C ARG A 92 -10.63 19.90 5.65
N PHE A 93 -9.83 18.91 6.05
CA PHE A 93 -8.81 19.08 7.06
C PHE A 93 -7.76 20.14 6.64
N ASN A 94 -7.27 20.05 5.40
CA ASN A 94 -6.36 21.06 4.85
C ASN A 94 -6.97 22.47 4.86
N GLN A 95 -8.25 22.61 4.49
CA GLN A 95 -8.93 23.91 4.55
C GLN A 95 -9.00 24.49 5.97
N LEU A 96 -9.16 23.64 7.00
CA LEU A 96 -9.20 24.07 8.39
C LEU A 96 -7.83 24.54 8.87
N ILE A 97 -6.76 23.80 8.54
CA ILE A 97 -5.38 24.19 8.88
C ILE A 97 -5.00 25.53 8.24
N GLN A 98 -5.39 25.75 6.97
CA GLN A 98 -5.07 27.00 6.29
C GLN A 98 -5.75 28.20 6.97
N ARG A 99 -7.00 28.03 7.42
CA ARG A 99 -7.73 29.07 8.16
C ARG A 99 -7.13 29.35 9.53
N SER A 100 -6.65 28.33 10.25
CA SER A 100 -6.02 28.55 11.57
C SER A 100 -4.69 29.28 11.49
N ASN A 101 -3.97 29.17 10.36
CA ASN A 101 -2.69 29.88 10.16
C ASN A 101 -2.84 31.34 9.73
N THR A 102 -4.04 31.79 9.37
CA THR A 102 -4.31 33.17 8.89
C THR A 102 -4.99 34.07 9.95
N GLY A 103 -4.97 33.65 11.23
CA GLY A 103 -5.50 34.42 12.37
C GLY A 103 -4.41 34.80 13.37
#